data_AF-A0A4R9JNB5-F1
#
_entry.id   AF-A0A4R9JNB5-F1
#
_cell.length_a   1.000
_cell.length_b   1.000
_cell.length_c   1.000
_cell.angle_alpha   90.00
_cell.angle_beta   90.00
_cell.angle_gamma   90.00
#
_symmetry.space_group_name_H-M   'P 1'
#
loop_
_entity.id
_entity.type
_entity.pdbx_description
1 polymer ?
#
loop_
_entity_poly.entity_id
_entity_poly.type
_entity_poly.pdbx_seq_one_letter_code
_entity_poly.pdbx_strand_id
1 'polypeptide(L)'
;MIQLTYISFALRLLLRDRLYSLAYGLAGTLIFTFLVLAVRIHFHLYAGVSLTSIVSFDKSPQILFYATSFALMTLFFFHCLHALGDIGVMMAVGGNRMGCIFLHSLSLFFLFLPSFLLGIVINLGLLTPPPDFGIFGEVKSIFTCLVLFLFLGILVSVPTVGISTFMDPYKSIRRQK
;
A
#
# COMPACT_ATOMS: atom_id res chain seq x y z
N MET A 1 -32.20 12.17 -8.64
CA MET A 1 -31.85 10.73 -8.73
C MET A 1 -30.42 10.64 -9.26
N ILE A 2 -29.44 10.32 -8.42
CA ILE A 2 -28.05 10.13 -8.91
C ILE A 2 -27.97 8.71 -9.47
N GLN A 3 -27.71 8.57 -10.76
CA GLN A 3 -27.45 7.26 -11.36
C GLN A 3 -26.26 6.62 -10.65
N LEU A 4 -26.45 5.42 -10.10
CA LEU A 4 -25.39 4.62 -9.50
C LEU A 4 -24.42 4.17 -10.59
N THR A 5 -23.35 4.93 -10.79
CA THR A 5 -22.20 4.51 -11.59
C THR A 5 -21.17 3.83 -10.69
N TYR A 6 -20.39 2.90 -11.22
CA TYR A 6 -19.36 2.18 -10.43
C TYR A 6 -18.34 3.14 -9.79
N ILE A 7 -18.07 4.30 -10.42
CA ILE A 7 -17.23 5.38 -9.89
C ILE A 7 -17.88 6.05 -8.67
N SER A 8 -19.18 6.36 -8.75
CA SER A 8 -19.91 6.94 -7.62
C SER A 8 -20.00 5.98 -6.42
N PHE A 9 -20.04 4.67 -6.69
CA PHE A 9 -20.02 3.62 -5.68
C PHE A 9 -18.64 3.54 -4.99
N ALA A 10 -17.56 3.60 -5.77
CA ALA A 10 -16.19 3.59 -5.24
C ALA A 10 -15.91 4.74 -4.26
N LEU A 11 -16.34 5.95 -4.60
CA LEU A 11 -16.16 7.14 -3.77
C LEU A 11 -16.92 7.03 -2.44
N ARG A 12 -18.11 6.43 -2.45
CA ARG A 12 -18.87 6.19 -1.22
C ARG A 12 -18.23 5.12 -0.35
N LEU A 13 -17.54 4.15 -0.95
CA LEU A 13 -16.84 3.10 -0.24
C LEU A 13 -15.74 3.65 0.68
N LEU A 14 -14.94 4.61 0.16
CA LEU A 14 -13.89 5.29 0.91
C LEU A 14 -14.43 6.05 2.14
N LEU A 15 -15.68 6.51 2.11
CA LEU A 15 -16.29 7.31 3.18
C LEU A 15 -17.09 6.48 4.19
N ARG A 16 -17.43 5.22 3.84
CA ARG A 16 -18.29 4.35 4.66
C ARG A 16 -17.57 3.87 5.92
N ASP A 17 -16.33 3.45 5.79
CA ASP A 17 -15.63 2.67 6.83
C ASP A 17 -14.53 3.50 7.54
N ARG A 18 -14.89 4.69 8.04
CA ARG A 18 -13.93 5.67 8.60
C ARG A 18 -13.05 5.13 9.74
N LEU A 19 -13.62 4.38 10.67
CA LEU A 19 -12.87 3.80 11.80
C LEU A 19 -11.88 2.73 11.33
N TYR A 20 -12.30 1.89 10.39
CA TYR A 20 -11.44 0.89 9.77
C TYR A 20 -10.30 1.57 9.00
N SER A 21 -10.61 2.57 8.18
CA SER A 21 -9.62 3.36 7.45
C SER A 21 -8.63 4.07 8.38
N LEU A 22 -9.10 4.61 9.51
CA LEU A 22 -8.25 5.22 10.52
C LEU A 22 -7.30 4.19 11.16
N ALA A 23 -7.82 3.03 11.57
CA ALA A 23 -7.01 1.97 12.17
C ALA A 23 -5.94 1.45 11.20
N TYR A 24 -6.31 1.18 9.95
CA TYR A 24 -5.36 0.79 8.89
C TYR A 24 -4.36 1.90 8.59
N GLY A 25 -4.80 3.16 8.59
CA GLY A 25 -3.95 4.32 8.39
C GLY A 25 -2.90 4.47 9.49
N LEU A 26 -3.29 4.27 10.77
CA LEU A 26 -2.38 4.32 11.92
C LEU A 26 -1.38 3.16 11.90
N ALA A 27 -1.86 1.93 11.65
CA ALA A 27 -0.98 0.78 11.49
C ALA A 27 0.02 0.97 10.35
N GLY A 28 -0.46 1.47 9.21
CA GLY A 28 0.38 1.83 8.07
C GLY A 28 1.41 2.89 8.44
N THR A 29 1.04 3.91 9.21
CA THR A 29 1.96 4.99 9.64
C THR A 29 3.11 4.43 10.46
N LEU A 30 2.81 3.53 11.41
CA LEU A 30 3.82 2.87 12.23
C LEU A 30 4.78 2.04 11.36
N ILE A 31 4.26 1.23 10.44
CA ILE A 31 5.10 0.40 9.58
C ILE A 31 5.94 1.25 8.61
N PHE A 32 5.37 2.31 8.02
CA PHE A 32 6.11 3.25 7.18
C PHE A 32 7.20 3.98 7.95
N THR A 33 6.96 4.32 9.23
CA THR A 33 7.97 4.94 10.09
C THR A 33 9.20 4.04 10.21
N PHE A 34 9.00 2.76 10.49
CA PHE A 34 10.09 1.78 10.58
C PHE A 34 10.72 1.46 9.22
N LEU A 35 9.95 1.46 8.14
CA LEU A 35 10.47 1.25 6.78
C LEU A 35 11.44 2.38 6.39
N VAL A 36 11.04 3.64 6.59
CA VAL A 36 11.90 4.81 6.32
C VAL A 36 13.16 4.74 7.16
N LEU A 37 13.03 4.42 8.46
CA LEU A 37 14.17 4.25 9.35
C LEU A 37 15.12 3.15 8.86
N ALA A 38 14.59 1.98 8.47
CA ALA A 38 15.38 0.87 7.95
C ALA A 38 16.16 1.26 6.69
N VAL A 39 15.52 1.96 5.75
CA VAL A 39 16.15 2.43 4.51
C VAL A 39 17.22 3.48 4.79
N ARG A 40 16.99 4.42 5.72
CA ARG A 40 18.00 5.40 6.16
C ARG A 40 19.24 4.72 6.73
N ILE A 41 19.04 3.75 7.64
CA ILE A 41 20.15 3.00 8.25
C ILE A 41 20.95 2.25 7.18
N HIS A 42 20.27 1.66 6.17
CA HIS A 42 20.98 1.01 5.06
C HIS A 42 21.79 1.97 4.22
N PHE A 43 21.24 3.13 3.87
CA PHE A 43 22.00 4.12 3.11
C PHE A 43 23.20 4.65 3.88
N HIS A 44 23.05 4.83 5.19
CA HIS A 44 24.15 5.27 6.04
C HIS A 44 25.26 4.22 6.15
N LEU A 45 24.92 2.95 6.38
CA LEU A 45 25.91 1.89 6.62
C LEU A 45 26.48 1.27 5.34
N TYR A 46 25.69 1.21 4.26
CA TYR A 46 26.00 0.41 3.06
C TYR A 46 25.87 1.19 1.74
N ALA A 47 25.59 2.50 1.79
CA ALA A 47 25.39 3.38 0.63
C ALA A 47 24.24 2.98 -0.33
N GLY A 48 23.51 1.90 -0.02
CA GLY A 48 22.48 1.32 -0.86
C GLY A 48 21.65 0.24 -0.14
N VAL A 49 20.54 -0.14 -0.78
CA VAL A 49 19.67 -1.25 -0.35
C VAL A 49 19.89 -2.42 -1.30
N SER A 50 20.24 -3.59 -0.76
CA SER A 50 20.41 -4.84 -1.50
C SER A 50 19.24 -5.78 -1.22
N LEU A 51 18.55 -6.24 -2.28
CA LEU A 51 17.40 -7.13 -2.15
C LEU A 51 17.79 -8.62 -2.07
N THR A 52 19.00 -8.99 -2.47
CA THR A 52 19.40 -10.40 -2.73
C THR A 52 20.53 -10.92 -1.85
N SER A 53 21.11 -10.10 -0.98
CA SER A 53 22.24 -10.51 -0.16
C SER A 53 21.80 -11.32 1.07
N ILE A 54 21.92 -12.65 0.99
CA ILE A 54 21.66 -13.57 2.11
C ILE A 54 22.61 -13.29 3.28
N VAL A 55 23.87 -12.95 3.00
CA VAL A 55 24.89 -12.56 4.00
C VAL A 55 24.47 -11.31 4.80
N SER A 56 23.55 -10.53 4.26
CA SER A 56 23.05 -9.34 4.95
C SER A 56 21.89 -9.62 5.91
N PHE A 57 21.33 -10.85 5.96
CA PHE A 57 20.34 -11.21 6.98
C PHE A 57 20.92 -11.24 8.39
N ASP A 58 22.22 -11.47 8.55
CA ASP A 58 22.89 -11.37 9.86
C ASP A 58 22.96 -9.92 10.36
N LYS A 59 22.62 -8.94 9.51
CA LYS A 59 22.63 -7.52 9.85
C LYS A 59 21.22 -7.09 10.27
N SER A 60 21.11 -6.54 11.47
CA SER A 60 19.84 -6.02 12.04
C SER A 60 19.05 -5.04 11.15
N PRO A 61 19.67 -4.15 10.33
CA PRO A 61 18.92 -3.26 9.47
C PRO A 61 18.15 -4.01 8.38
N GLN A 62 18.75 -5.05 7.80
CA GLN A 62 18.18 -5.85 6.71
C GLN A 62 16.94 -6.61 7.17
N ILE A 63 16.98 -7.16 8.39
CA ILE A 63 15.83 -7.80 9.03
C ILE A 63 14.69 -6.79 9.19
N LEU A 64 14.98 -5.59 9.69
CA LEU A 64 13.96 -4.54 9.86
C LEU A 64 13.33 -4.16 8.51
N PHE A 65 14.14 -4.03 7.46
CA PHE A 65 13.67 -3.75 6.10
C PHE A 65 12.74 -4.85 5.57
N TYR A 66 13.11 -6.12 5.70
CA TYR A 66 12.26 -7.23 5.23
C TYR A 66 10.99 -7.37 6.08
N ALA A 67 11.09 -7.24 7.40
CA ALA A 67 9.94 -7.33 8.31
C ALA A 67 8.91 -6.23 8.02
N THR A 68 9.37 -4.99 7.81
CA THR A 68 8.48 -3.86 7.49
C THR A 68 7.89 -3.98 6.08
N SER A 69 8.68 -4.42 5.10
CA SER A 69 8.18 -4.67 3.73
C SER A 69 7.12 -5.78 3.72
N PHE A 70 7.37 -6.88 4.43
CA PHE A 70 6.42 -7.98 4.55
C PHE A 70 5.15 -7.58 5.32
N ALA A 71 5.29 -6.78 6.39
CA ALA A 71 4.16 -6.24 7.11
C ALA A 71 3.29 -5.33 6.23
N LEU A 72 3.90 -4.46 5.41
CA LEU A 72 3.17 -3.64 4.42
C LEU A 72 2.45 -4.50 3.39
N MET A 73 3.13 -5.49 2.81
CA MET A 73 2.50 -6.40 1.84
C MET A 73 1.30 -7.13 2.46
N THR A 74 1.44 -7.59 3.69
CA THR A 74 0.38 -8.27 4.45
C THR A 74 -0.79 -7.33 4.71
N LEU A 75 -0.52 -6.09 5.09
CA LEU A 75 -1.55 -5.08 5.32
C LEU A 75 -2.30 -4.73 4.03
N PHE A 76 -1.59 -4.59 2.91
CA PHE A 76 -2.18 -4.38 1.59
C PHE A 76 -3.03 -5.56 1.15
N PHE A 77 -2.55 -6.78 1.38
CA PHE A 77 -3.24 -8.01 1.05
C PHE A 77 -4.58 -8.12 1.80
N PHE A 78 -4.57 -7.94 3.12
CA PHE A 78 -5.81 -8.00 3.92
C PHE A 78 -6.79 -6.87 3.57
N HIS A 79 -6.30 -5.69 3.23
CA HIS A 79 -7.16 -4.62 2.73
C HIS A 79 -7.86 -5.02 1.42
N CYS A 80 -7.09 -5.56 0.46
CA CYS A 80 -7.65 -6.04 -0.81
C CYS A 80 -8.67 -7.17 -0.60
N LEU A 81 -8.41 -8.10 0.33
CA LEU A 81 -9.34 -9.18 0.68
C LEU A 81 -10.66 -8.67 1.27
N HIS A 82 -10.59 -7.69 2.17
CA HIS A 82 -11.78 -7.11 2.79
C HIS A 82 -12.72 -6.49 1.75
N ALA A 83 -12.17 -5.87 0.71
CA ALA A 83 -12.93 -5.18 -0.32
C ALA A 83 -13.36 -6.06 -1.51
N LEU A 84 -13.15 -7.39 -1.45
CA LEU A 84 -13.58 -8.32 -2.50
C LEU A 84 -15.09 -8.28 -2.76
N GLY A 85 -15.89 -8.16 -1.69
CA GLY A 85 -17.35 -8.03 -1.82
C GLY A 85 -17.74 -6.79 -2.62
N ASP A 86 -17.06 -5.68 -2.38
CA ASP A 86 -17.33 -4.41 -3.04
C ASP A 86 -16.92 -4.43 -4.53
N ILE A 87 -15.85 -5.15 -4.88
CA ILE A 87 -15.46 -5.41 -6.28
C ILE A 87 -16.55 -6.21 -7.01
N GLY A 88 -17.13 -7.21 -6.36
CA GLY A 88 -18.25 -7.98 -6.90
C GLY A 88 -19.46 -7.09 -7.21
N VAL A 89 -19.83 -6.20 -6.28
CA VAL A 89 -20.94 -5.25 -6.48
C VAL A 89 -20.63 -4.27 -7.63
N MET A 90 -19.40 -3.73 -7.71
CA MET A 90 -19.00 -2.85 -8.83
C MET A 90 -19.13 -3.54 -10.18
N MET A 91 -18.74 -4.82 -10.28
CA MET A 91 -18.95 -5.60 -11.49
C MET A 91 -20.44 -5.81 -11.75
N ALA A 92 -21.27 -6.13 -10.75
CA ALA A 92 -22.71 -6.30 -10.96
C ALA A 92 -23.40 -5.04 -11.55
N VAL A 93 -22.95 -3.83 -11.18
CA VAL A 93 -23.51 -2.54 -11.63
C VAL A 93 -22.98 -2.11 -13.02
N GLY A 94 -22.18 -2.94 -13.69
CA GLY A 94 -21.71 -2.68 -15.06
C GLY A 94 -20.25 -2.22 -15.18
N GLY A 95 -19.46 -2.31 -14.11
CA GLY A 95 -18.02 -2.06 -14.16
C GLY A 95 -17.29 -3.00 -15.11
N ASN A 96 -16.31 -2.46 -15.86
CA ASN A 96 -15.33 -3.26 -16.58
C ASN A 96 -14.26 -3.77 -15.61
N ARG A 97 -13.83 -5.01 -15.79
CA ARG A 97 -12.85 -5.71 -14.96
C ARG A 97 -11.56 -4.92 -14.73
N MET A 98 -10.93 -4.44 -15.80
CA MET A 98 -9.70 -3.65 -15.69
C MET A 98 -9.96 -2.35 -14.93
N GLY A 99 -11.12 -1.71 -15.16
CA GLY A 99 -11.55 -0.53 -14.42
C GLY A 99 -11.66 -0.80 -12.92
N CYS A 100 -12.30 -1.91 -12.53
CA CYS A 100 -12.41 -2.31 -11.12
C CYS A 100 -11.05 -2.57 -10.47
N ILE A 101 -10.14 -3.26 -11.18
CA ILE A 101 -8.77 -3.50 -10.69
C ILE A 101 -8.05 -2.17 -10.44
N PHE A 102 -8.02 -1.28 -11.44
CA PHE A 102 -7.36 0.01 -11.30
C PHE A 102 -7.95 0.88 -10.20
N LEU A 103 -9.28 0.95 -10.12
CA LEU A 103 -9.96 1.79 -9.15
C LEU A 103 -9.72 1.26 -7.73
N HIS A 104 -9.72 -0.06 -7.55
CA HIS A 104 -9.42 -0.65 -6.25
C HIS A 104 -7.95 -0.47 -5.85
N SER A 105 -7.00 -0.75 -6.74
CA SER A 105 -5.57 -0.46 -6.49
C SER A 105 -5.33 1.01 -6.15
N LEU A 106 -6.02 1.94 -6.84
CA LEU A 106 -5.93 3.37 -6.59
C LEU A 106 -6.54 3.77 -5.22
N SER A 107 -7.62 3.13 -4.78
CA SER A 107 -8.17 3.33 -3.43
C SER A 107 -7.19 2.94 -2.32
N LEU A 108 -6.41 1.87 -2.53
CA LEU A 108 -5.35 1.45 -1.61
C LEU A 108 -4.27 2.54 -1.51
N PHE A 109 -3.82 3.10 -2.65
CA PHE A 109 -2.84 4.19 -2.63
C PHE A 109 -3.37 5.44 -1.91
N PHE A 110 -4.63 5.81 -2.12
CA PHE A 110 -5.22 6.95 -1.40
C PHE A 110 -5.34 6.72 0.10
N LEU A 111 -5.58 5.47 0.53
CA LEU A 111 -5.65 5.13 1.95
C LEU A 111 -4.28 5.23 2.62
N PHE A 112 -3.22 4.74 1.96
CA PHE A 112 -1.89 4.62 2.56
C PHE A 112 -0.94 5.79 2.27
N LEU A 113 -1.23 6.63 1.29
CA LEU A 113 -0.43 7.83 1.01
C LEU A 113 -0.36 8.78 2.24
N PRO A 114 -1.46 9.08 2.96
CA PRO A 114 -1.39 9.86 4.20
C PRO A 114 -0.51 9.18 5.26
N SER A 115 -0.60 7.86 5.41
CA SER A 115 0.22 7.08 6.34
C SER A 115 1.71 7.17 6.01
N PHE A 116 2.06 7.10 4.73
CA PHE A 116 3.42 7.27 4.25
C PHE A 116 3.94 8.67 4.56
N LEU A 117 3.15 9.71 4.27
CA LEU A 117 3.50 11.10 4.57
C LEU A 117 3.70 11.33 6.08
N LEU A 118 2.80 10.81 6.91
CA LEU A 118 2.95 10.88 8.38
C LEU A 118 4.21 10.16 8.86
N GLY A 119 4.53 8.99 8.27
CA GLY A 119 5.76 8.27 8.57
C GLY A 119 7.03 9.07 8.25
N ILE A 120 7.01 9.83 7.14
CA ILE A 120 8.09 10.78 6.79
C ILE A 120 8.17 11.91 7.82
N VAL A 121 7.04 12.54 8.17
CA VAL A 121 7.00 13.65 9.13
C VAL A 121 7.55 13.23 10.49
N ILE A 122 7.14 12.05 10.99
CA ILE A 122 7.67 11.46 12.23
C ILE A 122 9.18 11.26 12.12
N ASN A 123 9.66 10.71 11.01
CA ASN A 123 11.07 10.48 10.79
C ASN A 123 11.90 11.77 10.69
N LEU A 124 11.36 12.85 10.11
CA LEU A 124 12.05 14.14 10.04
C LEU A 124 12.03 14.88 11.37
N GLY A 125 10.94 14.79 12.14
CA GLY A 125 10.76 15.55 13.38
C GLY A 125 11.30 14.87 14.64
N LEU A 126 11.19 13.54 14.74
CA LEU A 126 11.48 12.79 15.97
C LEU A 126 12.68 11.85 15.85
N LEU A 127 13.06 11.44 14.63
CA LEU A 127 14.13 10.47 14.38
C LEU A 127 15.19 11.08 13.47
N THR A 128 15.88 12.10 13.98
CA THR A 128 16.89 12.83 13.21
C THR A 128 18.02 11.90 12.76
N PRO A 129 18.42 11.96 11.48
CA PRO A 129 19.53 11.16 10.96
C PRO A 129 20.88 11.59 11.58
N PRO A 130 21.94 10.78 11.41
CA PRO A 130 23.30 11.18 11.74
C PRO A 130 23.70 12.48 11.00
N PRO A 131 24.55 13.34 11.61
CA PRO A 131 24.92 14.64 11.03
C PRO A 131 25.56 14.54 9.64
N ASP A 132 26.23 13.41 9.33
CA ASP A 132 26.90 13.18 8.05
C ASP A 132 25.97 12.68 6.93
N PHE A 133 24.71 12.35 7.25
CA PHE A 133 23.76 11.78 6.29
C PHE A 133 23.31 12.80 5.23
N GLY A 134 23.23 14.07 5.62
CA GLY A 134 22.93 15.20 4.75
C GLY A 134 21.53 15.17 4.10
N ILE A 135 21.17 16.28 3.43
CA ILE A 135 19.86 16.43 2.76
C ILE A 135 19.72 15.47 1.57
N PHE A 136 20.81 15.22 0.84
CA PHE A 136 20.79 14.33 -0.32
C PHE A 136 20.47 12.88 0.07
N GLY A 137 21.05 12.40 1.19
CA GLY A 137 20.74 11.08 1.74
C GLY A 137 19.28 10.94 2.14
N GLU A 138 18.72 11.99 2.75
CA GLU A 138 17.31 12.07 3.10
C GLU A 138 16.39 11.95 1.88
N VAL A 139 16.61 12.80 0.88
CA VAL A 139 15.80 12.77 -0.36
C VAL A 139 15.88 11.41 -1.04
N LYS A 140 17.08 10.82 -1.12
CA LYS A 140 17.29 9.49 -1.70
C LYS A 140 16.53 8.40 -0.93
N SER A 141 16.55 8.47 0.41
CA SER A 141 15.84 7.51 1.27
C SER A 141 14.32 7.59 1.08
N ILE A 142 13.75 8.79 1.09
CA ILE A 142 12.32 9.04 0.90
C ILE A 142 11.88 8.56 -0.49
N PHE A 143 12.64 8.89 -1.53
CA PHE A 143 12.35 8.46 -2.89
C PHE A 143 12.41 6.93 -3.03
N THR A 144 13.38 6.28 -2.39
CA THR A 144 13.49 4.82 -2.38
C THR A 144 12.27 4.19 -1.68
N CYS A 145 11.83 4.74 -0.55
CA CYS A 145 10.61 4.29 0.13
C CYS A 145 9.35 4.52 -0.71
N LEU A 146 9.25 5.63 -1.45
CA LEU A 146 8.13 5.89 -2.37
C LEU A 146 8.08 4.83 -3.47
N VAL A 147 9.22 4.53 -4.11
CA VAL A 147 9.30 3.50 -5.15
C VAL A 147 8.91 2.13 -4.59
N LEU A 148 9.38 1.78 -3.39
CA LEU A 148 9.00 0.55 -2.71
C LEU A 148 7.51 0.50 -2.39
N PHE A 149 6.94 1.60 -1.88
CA PHE A 149 5.50 1.69 -1.62
C PHE A 149 4.68 1.42 -2.88
N LEU A 150 5.01 2.09 -3.99
CA LEU A 150 4.33 1.91 -5.28
C LEU A 150 4.50 0.47 -5.79
N PHE A 151 5.72 -0.05 -5.76
CA PHE A 151 6.03 -1.40 -6.23
C PHE A 151 5.28 -2.46 -5.42
N LEU A 152 5.37 -2.44 -4.09
CA LEU A 152 4.70 -3.40 -3.21
C LEU A 152 3.17 -3.29 -3.33
N GLY A 153 2.64 -2.07 -3.44
CA GLY A 153 1.21 -1.82 -3.65
C GLY A 153 0.70 -2.45 -4.94
N ILE A 154 1.41 -2.27 -6.06
CA ILE A 154 1.05 -2.88 -7.35
C ILE A 154 1.20 -4.41 -7.29
N LEU A 155 2.33 -4.89 -6.75
CA LEU A 155 2.66 -6.31 -6.65
C LEU A 155 1.60 -7.11 -5.90
N VAL A 156 1.01 -6.53 -4.85
CA VAL A 156 -0.02 -7.19 -4.06
C VAL A 156 -1.43 -6.94 -4.61
N SER A 157 -1.79 -5.69 -4.91
CA SER A 157 -3.17 -5.33 -5.26
C SER A 157 -3.59 -5.86 -6.64
N VAL A 158 -2.72 -5.78 -7.66
CA VAL A 158 -3.10 -6.17 -9.01
C VAL A 158 -3.38 -7.68 -9.11
N PRO A 159 -2.53 -8.58 -8.57
CA PRO A 159 -2.84 -10.01 -8.59
C PRO A 159 -4.03 -10.38 -7.70
N THR A 160 -4.16 -9.81 -6.49
CA THR A 160 -5.28 -10.15 -5.59
C THR A 160 -6.64 -9.75 -6.17
N VAL A 161 -6.74 -8.53 -6.70
CA VAL A 161 -7.97 -8.06 -7.37
C VAL A 161 -8.14 -8.73 -8.74
N GLY A 162 -7.04 -8.98 -9.44
CA GLY A 162 -7.04 -9.69 -10.71
C GLY A 162 -7.59 -11.10 -10.59
N ILE A 163 -7.17 -11.86 -9.57
CA ILE A 163 -7.66 -13.23 -9.31
C ILE A 163 -9.14 -13.21 -8.95
N SER A 164 -9.55 -12.34 -8.04
CA SER A 164 -10.96 -12.26 -7.61
C SER A 164 -11.91 -11.87 -8.73
N THR A 165 -11.47 -11.04 -9.67
CA THR A 165 -12.29 -10.70 -10.85
C THR A 165 -12.42 -11.82 -11.88
N PHE A 166 -11.60 -12.89 -11.83
CA PHE A 166 -11.86 -14.11 -12.64
C PHE A 166 -13.05 -14.91 -12.09
N MET A 167 -13.24 -14.89 -10.77
CA MET A 167 -14.36 -15.54 -10.10
C MET A 167 -15.53 -14.56 -10.00
N ASP A 168 -16.07 -14.08 -11.13
CA ASP A 168 -17.24 -13.19 -11.12
C ASP A 168 -18.44 -13.92 -10.47
N PRO A 169 -18.77 -13.61 -9.20
CA PRO A 169 -19.81 -14.34 -8.48
C PRO A 169 -21.21 -13.96 -8.97
N TYR A 170 -21.32 -12.88 -9.76
CA TYR A 170 -22.57 -12.32 -10.26
C TYR A 170 -22.76 -12.55 -11.76
N LYS A 171 -21.94 -13.40 -12.37
CA LYS A 171 -22.10 -13.85 -13.77
C LYS A 171 -23.49 -14.44 -14.03
N SER A 172 -24.08 -15.10 -13.03
CA SER A 172 -25.44 -15.63 -13.07
C SER A 172 -26.51 -14.53 -13.14
N ILE A 173 -26.36 -13.45 -12.36
CA ILE A 173 -27.31 -12.32 -12.32
C ILE A 173 -27.23 -11.49 -13.61
N ARG A 174 -26.03 -11.28 -14.17
CA ARG A 174 -25.86 -10.54 -15.44
C ARG A 174 -26.48 -11.25 -16.65
N ARG A 175 -26.61 -12.58 -16.63
CA ARG A 175 -27.20 -13.37 -17.73
C ARG A 175 -28.73 -13.43 -17.72
N GLN A 176 -29.37 -12.96 -16.65
CA GLN A 176 -30.83 -12.92 -16.52
C GLN A 176 -31.45 -11.57 -16.96
N LYS A 177 -30.63 -10.65 -17.47
CA LYS A 177 -31.08 -9.46 -18.22
C LYS A 177 -30.98 -9.74 -19.71
#